data_AF-A0A0M3AC64-F1
#
_entry.id   AF-A0A0M3AC64-F1
#
_cell.length_a   1.000
_cell.length_b   1.000
_cell.length_c   1.000
_cell.angle_alpha   90.00
_cell.angle_beta   90.00
_cell.angle_gamma   90.00
#
_symmetry.space_group_name_H-M   'P 1'
#
loop_
_entity.id
_entity.type
_entity.pdbx_description
1 polymer ?
#
loop_
_entity_poly.entity_id
_entity_poly.type
_entity_poly.pdbx_seq_one_letter_code
_entity_poly.pdbx_strand_id
1 'polypeptide(L)'
;MLKKLCFIYTLLLCSCSTTPIALYSDANINSSKIVTITNKCDSTCKNSIKHQLRADSHYQLSEGLLLEVNGKQGTWKVTNGKAFNSSVHGGLVVKVKEGPTELVIDHNSQLVGGEPERFSVNLLGGHTYVIGRMRVEKIRMAYYDWFPVVFDATENKLIYGNETHLP
;
A
#
# COMPACT_ATOMS: atom_id res chain seq x y z
N MET A 1 20.29 -23.71 -60.84
CA MET A 1 20.67 -24.33 -59.56
C MET A 1 19.51 -24.17 -58.59
N LEU A 2 18.86 -25.29 -58.28
CA LEU A 2 17.82 -25.43 -57.25
C LEU A 2 18.50 -25.45 -55.87
N LYS A 3 17.91 -24.78 -54.85
CA LYS A 3 18.12 -24.88 -53.37
C LYS A 3 18.02 -23.47 -52.77
N LYS A 4 17.17 -23.11 -51.81
CA LYS A 4 16.43 -23.84 -50.77
C LYS A 4 15.21 -23.01 -50.35
N LEU A 5 14.11 -23.70 -50.06
CA LEU A 5 13.02 -23.21 -49.23
C LEU A 5 13.55 -22.80 -47.84
N CYS A 6 13.01 -21.72 -47.29
CA CYS A 6 12.74 -21.62 -45.86
C CYS A 6 11.38 -20.93 -45.68
N PHE A 7 10.34 -21.77 -45.62
CA PHE A 7 9.16 -21.49 -44.82
C PHE A 7 9.62 -21.24 -43.39
N ILE A 8 9.40 -20.03 -42.86
CA ILE A 8 9.32 -19.83 -41.42
C ILE A 8 8.01 -19.09 -41.17
N TYR A 9 7.06 -19.90 -40.71
CA TYR A 9 5.85 -19.49 -40.00
C TYR A 9 6.12 -18.28 -39.12
N THR A 10 5.56 -17.13 -39.48
CA THR A 10 5.22 -16.11 -38.49
C THR A 10 4.12 -16.70 -37.62
N LEU A 11 4.53 -17.48 -36.62
CA LEU A 11 3.73 -17.74 -35.44
C LEU A 11 3.29 -16.37 -34.92
N LEU A 12 2.01 -16.06 -35.12
CA LEU A 12 1.27 -15.20 -34.20
C LEU A 12 1.49 -15.79 -32.81
N LEU A 13 2.50 -15.29 -32.11
CA LEU A 13 2.48 -15.28 -30.67
C LEU A 13 1.33 -14.34 -30.32
N CYS A 14 0.13 -14.92 -30.20
CA CYS A 14 -0.82 -14.47 -29.21
C CYS A 14 -0.07 -14.53 -27.87
N SER A 15 0.70 -13.48 -27.60
CA SER A 15 0.92 -13.03 -26.26
C SER A 15 -0.49 -12.75 -25.73
N CYS A 16 -1.07 -13.77 -25.10
CA CYS A 16 -1.92 -13.54 -23.96
C CYS A 16 -1.07 -12.70 -23.00
N SER A 17 -1.05 -11.38 -23.21
CA SER A 17 -0.78 -10.45 -22.15
C SER A 17 -1.84 -10.80 -21.13
N THR A 18 -1.47 -11.57 -20.11
CA THR A 18 -2.25 -11.68 -18.90
C THR A 18 -2.17 -10.29 -18.30
N THR A 19 -3.00 -9.39 -18.83
CA THR A 19 -3.31 -8.11 -18.24
C THR A 19 -3.59 -8.47 -16.78
N PRO A 20 -2.82 -7.92 -15.82
CA PRO A 20 -2.99 -8.29 -14.43
C PRO A 20 -4.45 -8.05 -14.09
N ILE A 21 -5.19 -9.14 -13.82
CA ILE A 21 -6.60 -9.04 -13.46
C ILE A 21 -6.63 -8.17 -12.21
N ALA A 22 -7.22 -6.99 -12.39
CA ALA A 22 -7.67 -6.17 -11.31
C ALA A 22 -8.65 -7.04 -10.51
N LEU A 23 -8.29 -7.44 -9.29
CA LEU A 23 -9.22 -8.17 -8.39
C LEU A 23 -10.55 -7.41 -8.22
N TYR A 24 -10.57 -6.11 -8.54
CA TYR A 24 -11.74 -5.25 -8.68
C TYR A 24 -12.79 -5.70 -9.70
N SER A 25 -12.51 -6.69 -10.56
CA SER A 25 -13.39 -7.11 -11.66
C SER A 25 -13.84 -8.56 -11.61
N ASP A 26 -13.42 -9.34 -10.60
CA ASP A 26 -13.94 -10.70 -10.43
C ASP A 26 -15.28 -10.64 -9.69
N ALA A 27 -16.38 -10.64 -10.45
CA ALA A 27 -17.74 -10.63 -9.91
C ALA A 27 -18.08 -11.88 -9.08
N ASN A 28 -17.25 -12.92 -9.10
CA ASN A 28 -17.49 -14.18 -8.38
C ASN A 28 -16.79 -14.25 -7.02
N ILE A 29 -16.01 -13.23 -6.64
CA ILE A 29 -15.40 -13.20 -5.30
C ILE A 29 -16.49 -12.99 -4.25
N ASN A 30 -16.56 -13.91 -3.29
CA ASN A 30 -17.41 -13.78 -2.11
C ASN A 30 -16.99 -12.52 -1.33
N SER A 31 -17.96 -11.65 -1.01
CA SER A 31 -17.73 -10.40 -0.28
C SER A 31 -17.02 -10.60 1.06
N SER A 32 -17.25 -11.73 1.72
CA SER A 32 -16.56 -12.12 2.97
C SER A 32 -15.05 -12.35 2.78
N LYS A 33 -14.56 -12.49 1.55
CA LYS A 33 -13.13 -12.60 1.23
C LYS A 33 -12.51 -11.30 0.72
N ILE A 34 -13.32 -10.25 0.60
CA ILE A 34 -12.86 -8.94 0.16
C ILE A 34 -12.38 -8.16 1.36
N VAL A 35 -11.15 -7.69 1.27
CA VAL A 35 -10.58 -6.73 2.19
C VAL A 35 -10.65 -5.34 1.58
N THR A 36 -11.05 -4.34 2.36
CA THR A 36 -10.95 -2.94 1.96
C THR A 36 -9.74 -2.30 2.62
N ILE A 37 -8.89 -1.66 1.84
CA ILE A 37 -7.73 -0.89 2.30
C ILE A 37 -8.02 0.58 1.98
N THR A 38 -7.87 1.46 2.95
CA THR A 38 -8.06 2.91 2.78
C THR A 38 -6.99 3.68 3.54
N ASN A 39 -6.81 4.96 3.25
CA ASN A 39 -6.02 5.87 4.09
C ASN A 39 -6.89 6.93 4.78
N LYS A 40 -8.23 6.80 4.69
CA LYS A 40 -9.17 7.66 5.41
C LYS A 40 -9.17 7.30 6.89
N CYS A 41 -8.75 8.25 7.72
CA CYS A 41 -8.71 8.10 9.18
C CYS A 41 -9.20 9.41 9.81
N ASP A 42 -10.36 9.35 10.47
CA ASP A 42 -10.92 10.49 11.20
C ASP A 42 -10.18 10.72 12.53
N SER A 43 -10.59 11.72 13.32
CA SER A 43 -9.97 12.02 14.61
C SER A 43 -10.02 10.83 15.59
N THR A 44 -11.10 10.04 15.56
CA THR A 44 -11.28 8.89 16.44
C THR A 44 -10.29 7.79 16.09
N CYS A 45 -10.21 7.42 14.80
CA CYS A 45 -9.22 6.50 14.25
C CYS A 45 -7.80 6.94 14.60
N LYS A 46 -7.47 8.22 14.39
CA LYS A 46 -6.13 8.76 14.69
C LYS A 46 -5.79 8.63 16.18
N ASN A 47 -6.74 8.93 17.06
CA ASN A 47 -6.55 8.83 18.50
C ASN A 47 -6.41 7.37 18.96
N SER A 48 -7.20 6.44 18.43
CA SER A 48 -7.06 5.00 18.70
C SER A 48 -5.66 4.49 18.34
N ILE A 49 -5.16 4.84 17.16
CA ILE A 49 -3.82 4.45 16.70
C ILE A 49 -2.75 5.03 17.64
N LYS A 50 -2.79 6.33 17.92
CA LYS A 50 -1.82 6.99 18.81
C LYS A 50 -1.82 6.38 20.21
N HIS A 51 -3.00 6.12 20.76
CA HIS A 51 -3.14 5.50 22.08
C HIS A 51 -2.52 4.09 22.11
N GLN A 52 -2.80 3.25 21.12
CA GLN A 52 -2.26 1.88 21.05
C GLN A 52 -0.73 1.88 20.83
N LEU A 53 -0.20 2.87 20.12
CA LEU A 53 1.24 3.09 19.96
C LEU A 53 1.90 3.75 21.18
N ARG A 54 1.13 4.23 22.17
CA ARG A 54 1.62 5.09 23.27
C ARG A 54 2.38 6.32 22.77
N ALA A 55 1.93 6.84 21.63
CA ALA A 55 2.57 7.93 20.91
C ALA A 55 2.34 9.28 21.59
N ASP A 56 3.41 10.03 21.85
CA ASP A 56 3.35 11.36 22.46
C ASP A 56 3.24 12.49 21.41
N SER A 57 3.55 13.73 21.80
CA SER A 57 3.49 14.91 20.92
C SER A 57 4.48 14.88 19.74
N HIS A 58 5.56 14.10 19.81
CA HIS A 58 6.55 13.99 18.73
C HIS A 58 6.03 13.14 17.56
N TYR A 59 4.94 12.41 17.77
CA TYR A 59 4.37 11.49 16.80
C TYR A 59 3.19 12.13 16.06
N GLN A 60 3.30 12.19 14.73
CA GLN A 60 2.29 12.74 13.85
C GLN A 60 1.82 11.66 12.87
N LEU A 61 0.58 11.23 13.02
CA LEU A 61 -0.06 10.34 12.07
C LEU A 61 -0.42 11.15 10.83
N SER A 62 0.04 10.69 9.68
CA SER A 62 -0.28 11.27 8.37
C SER A 62 -0.68 10.18 7.40
N GLU A 63 -1.34 10.59 6.32
CA GLU A 63 -1.65 9.68 5.22
C GLU A 63 -0.31 9.18 4.63
N GLY A 64 -0.14 7.86 4.59
CA GLY A 64 0.94 7.21 3.87
C GLY A 64 0.56 7.06 2.40
N LEU A 65 1.54 7.09 1.50
CA LEU A 65 1.31 6.85 0.08
C LEU A 65 1.49 5.36 -0.21
N LEU A 66 0.40 4.64 -0.52
CA LEU A 66 0.49 3.23 -0.89
C LEU A 66 0.92 3.08 -2.35
N LEU A 67 2.10 2.50 -2.57
CA LEU A 67 2.72 2.31 -3.88
C LEU A 67 2.37 0.99 -4.54
N GLU A 68 2.54 -0.11 -3.79
CA GLU A 68 2.36 -1.48 -4.30
C GLU A 68 1.49 -2.31 -3.34
N VAL A 69 0.74 -3.24 -3.93
CA VAL A 69 0.00 -4.27 -3.19
C VAL A 69 0.20 -5.60 -3.91
N ASN A 70 0.77 -6.59 -3.23
CA ASN A 70 1.13 -7.89 -3.79
C ASN A 70 1.94 -7.78 -5.09
N GLY A 71 2.96 -6.90 -5.08
CA GLY A 71 3.84 -6.64 -6.23
C GLY A 71 3.17 -5.95 -7.43
N LYS A 72 1.88 -5.58 -7.34
CA LYS A 72 1.19 -4.82 -8.39
C LYS A 72 1.35 -3.33 -8.10
N GLN A 73 1.94 -2.61 -9.05
CA GLN A 73 2.09 -1.15 -8.99
C GLN A 73 0.76 -0.44 -9.26
N GLY A 74 0.54 0.66 -8.54
CA GLY A 74 -0.58 1.54 -8.80
C GLY A 74 -0.48 2.35 -10.11
N THR A 75 -1.50 3.15 -10.39
CA THR A 75 -1.70 3.81 -11.69
C THR A 75 -1.18 5.26 -11.78
N TRP A 76 -0.91 5.93 -10.67
CA TRP A 76 -0.47 7.33 -10.67
C TRP A 76 1.04 7.45 -10.55
N LYS A 77 1.67 8.25 -11.41
CA LYS A 77 3.10 8.62 -11.27
C LYS A 77 3.21 9.72 -10.23
N VAL A 78 3.63 9.38 -9.00
CA VAL A 78 4.29 10.34 -8.13
C VAL A 78 5.74 10.39 -8.60
N THR A 79 6.38 11.56 -8.56
CA THR A 79 7.65 11.84 -9.25
C THR A 79 8.79 10.87 -8.90
N ASN A 80 8.65 10.07 -7.84
CA ASN A 80 9.58 9.03 -7.40
C ASN A 80 8.96 7.61 -7.21
N GLY A 81 7.75 7.32 -7.71
CA GLY A 81 7.13 5.98 -7.57
C GLY A 81 5.69 5.92 -8.09
N LYS A 82 5.28 4.77 -8.63
CA LYS A 82 3.88 4.57 -9.07
C LYS A 82 3.00 4.27 -7.86
N ALA A 83 2.04 5.13 -7.56
CA ALA A 83 1.11 5.03 -6.44
C ALA A 83 -0.25 4.47 -6.85
N PHE A 84 -0.92 3.74 -5.96
CA PHE A 84 -2.36 3.46 -6.13
C PHE A 84 -3.14 4.77 -6.07
N ASN A 85 -4.35 4.76 -6.64
CA ASN A 85 -5.21 5.91 -6.85
C ASN A 85 -5.55 6.66 -5.55
N SER A 86 -4.59 7.39 -4.98
CA SER A 86 -4.84 8.52 -4.10
C SER A 86 -5.25 9.63 -5.03
N SER A 87 -6.50 10.06 -4.96
CA SER A 87 -6.89 11.30 -5.63
C SER A 87 -5.89 12.42 -5.26
N VAL A 88 -5.81 13.48 -6.07
CA VAL A 88 -5.07 14.72 -5.74
C VAL A 88 -5.52 15.29 -4.37
N HIS A 89 -6.65 14.82 -3.84
CA HIS A 89 -7.22 15.10 -2.52
C HIS A 89 -7.01 13.99 -1.46
N GLY A 90 -6.01 13.11 -1.62
CA GLY A 90 -5.55 12.20 -0.57
C GLY A 90 -6.31 10.88 -0.44
N GLY A 91 -7.58 10.77 -0.82
CA GLY A 91 -8.34 9.52 -0.58
C GLY A 91 -7.89 8.31 -1.41
N LEU A 92 -7.50 7.22 -0.73
CA LEU A 92 -7.22 5.88 -1.25
C LEU A 92 -8.33 4.91 -0.81
N VAL A 93 -8.88 4.12 -1.74
CA VAL A 93 -9.71 2.94 -1.43
C VAL A 93 -9.35 1.82 -2.40
N VAL A 94 -8.80 0.73 -1.87
CA VAL A 94 -8.32 -0.43 -2.60
C VAL A 94 -9.04 -1.67 -2.08
N LYS A 95 -9.42 -2.59 -2.97
CA LYS A 95 -10.01 -3.88 -2.61
C LYS A 95 -9.06 -5.00 -2.99
N VAL A 96 -8.77 -5.87 -2.04
CA VAL A 96 -7.91 -7.04 -2.24
C VAL A 96 -8.57 -8.29 -1.69
N LYS A 97 -7.99 -9.44 -2.02
CA LYS A 97 -8.39 -10.72 -1.43
C LYS A 97 -7.75 -10.86 -0.06
N GLU A 98 -8.46 -11.49 0.88
CA GLU A 98 -7.93 -11.89 2.18
C GLU A 98 -6.65 -12.74 2.10
N GLY A 99 -5.90 -12.75 3.19
CA GLY A 99 -4.68 -13.54 3.38
C GLY A 99 -3.41 -12.69 3.43
N PRO A 100 -2.24 -13.34 3.30
CA PRO A 100 -0.95 -12.66 3.27
C PRO A 100 -0.92 -11.61 2.15
N THR A 101 -0.70 -10.37 2.54
CA THR A 101 -0.69 -9.21 1.66
C THR A 101 0.60 -8.44 1.86
N GLU A 102 1.36 -8.28 0.79
CA GLU A 102 2.55 -7.43 0.76
C GLU A 102 2.14 -6.00 0.37
N LEU A 103 2.63 -5.02 1.13
CA LEU A 103 2.37 -3.60 0.93
C LEU A 103 3.71 -2.89 0.75
N VAL A 104 3.73 -1.89 -0.13
CA VAL A 104 4.84 -0.94 -0.25
C VAL A 104 4.31 0.46 -0.01
N ILE A 105 4.85 1.15 0.99
CA ILE A 105 4.42 2.49 1.38
C ILE A 105 5.60 3.44 1.26
N ASP A 106 5.33 4.66 0.83
CA ASP A 106 6.31 5.73 0.79
C ASP A 106 5.88 6.93 1.64
N HIS A 107 6.89 7.68 2.07
CA HIS A 107 6.72 8.94 2.77
C HIS A 107 6.79 10.05 1.71
N ASN A 108 5.67 10.75 1.48
CA ASN A 108 5.60 11.78 0.43
C ASN A 108 6.18 13.14 0.90
N SER A 109 7.32 13.14 1.62
CA SER A 109 7.88 14.36 2.20
C SER A 109 9.35 14.52 1.85
N GLN A 110 9.70 15.60 1.14
CA GLN A 110 11.08 15.96 0.83
C GLN A 110 11.98 16.17 2.06
N LEU A 111 11.39 16.43 3.23
CA LEU A 111 12.08 16.72 4.49
C LEU A 111 12.23 15.51 5.43
N VAL A 112 11.84 14.32 4.98
CA VAL A 112 11.98 13.08 5.75
C VAL A 112 12.99 12.20 5.04
N GLY A 113 13.98 11.68 5.75
CA GLY A 113 14.88 10.67 5.21
C GLY A 113 14.17 9.31 5.25
N GLY A 114 14.15 8.59 4.14
CA GLY A 114 13.61 7.23 4.13
C GLY A 114 13.32 6.72 2.73
N GLU A 115 13.61 5.46 2.51
CA GLU A 115 13.21 4.73 1.31
C GLU A 115 11.79 4.17 1.50
N PRO A 116 11.04 3.89 0.43
CA PRO A 116 9.78 3.17 0.54
C PRO A 116 9.93 1.86 1.33
N GLU A 117 9.00 1.60 2.23
CA GLU A 117 9.02 0.41 3.08
C GLU A 117 8.13 -0.68 2.49
N ARG A 118 8.70 -1.87 2.26
CA ARG A 118 7.99 -3.08 1.86
C ARG A 118 7.81 -3.99 3.08
N PHE A 119 6.57 -4.35 3.37
CA PHE A 119 6.25 -5.20 4.52
C PHE A 119 5.02 -6.07 4.22
N SER A 120 4.83 -7.12 5.01
CA SER A 120 3.73 -8.07 4.85
C SER A 120 2.80 -8.03 6.05
N VAL A 121 1.49 -8.07 5.79
CA VAL A 121 0.42 -8.16 6.79
C VAL A 121 -0.56 -9.25 6.37
N ASN A 122 -1.12 -9.99 7.33
CA ASN A 122 -2.18 -10.94 7.04
C ASN A 122 -3.54 -10.24 7.21
N LEU A 123 -4.30 -10.08 6.12
CA LEU A 123 -5.54 -9.33 6.10
C LEU A 123 -6.75 -10.26 6.14
N LEU A 124 -7.76 -9.91 6.94
CA LEU A 124 -8.97 -10.70 7.10
C LEU A 124 -10.08 -10.20 6.18
N GLY A 125 -10.74 -11.13 5.48
CA GLY A 125 -11.84 -10.81 4.60
C GLY A 125 -13.03 -10.19 5.36
N GLY A 126 -13.73 -9.25 4.72
CA GLY A 126 -14.80 -8.46 5.34
C GLY A 126 -14.31 -7.27 6.17
N HIS A 127 -12.99 -7.12 6.37
CA HIS A 127 -12.43 -6.04 7.19
C HIS A 127 -12.07 -4.80 6.36
N THR A 128 -12.01 -3.66 7.05
CA THR A 128 -11.48 -2.41 6.52
C THR A 128 -10.22 -2.02 7.26
N TYR A 129 -9.11 -1.85 6.53
CA TYR A 129 -7.82 -1.45 7.06
C TYR A 129 -7.48 -0.02 6.67
N VAL A 130 -7.08 0.76 7.66
CA VAL A 130 -6.51 2.09 7.50
C VAL A 130 -4.99 1.96 7.41
N ILE A 131 -4.44 2.44 6.30
CA ILE A 131 -3.02 2.53 6.05
C ILE A 131 -2.60 3.97 6.25
N GLY A 132 -1.61 4.15 7.12
CA GLY A 132 -1.01 5.45 7.38
C GLY A 132 0.49 5.33 7.54
N ARG A 133 1.09 6.45 7.90
CA ARG A 133 2.46 6.50 8.40
C ARG A 133 2.51 7.33 9.66
N MET A 134 3.35 6.90 10.58
CA MET A 134 3.71 7.70 11.73
C MET A 134 5.00 8.44 11.42
N ARG A 135 4.98 9.77 11.50
CA ARG A 135 6.17 10.61 11.48
C ARG A 135 6.61 10.83 12.92
N VAL A 136 7.90 10.65 13.20
CA VAL A 136 8.48 10.83 14.53
C VAL A 136 9.49 11.98 14.47
N GLU A 137 9.22 13.05 15.20
CA GLU A 137 10.18 14.15 15.35
C GLU A 137 11.35 13.71 16.24
N LYS A 138 12.54 13.60 15.66
CA LYS A 138 13.78 13.28 16.39
C LYS A 138 14.56 14.53 16.76
N ILE A 139 14.59 15.52 15.86
CA ILE A 139 15.16 16.84 16.11
C ILE A 139 14.15 17.88 15.67
N ARG A 140 13.75 18.74 16.61
CA ARG A 140 12.71 19.74 16.39
C ARG A 140 12.98 20.57 15.13
N MET A 141 12.03 20.56 14.19
CA MET A 141 12.11 21.29 12.91
C MET A 141 13.27 20.91 11.97
N ALA A 142 14.07 19.89 12.28
CA ALA A 142 15.29 19.58 11.51
C ALA A 142 15.35 18.14 10.98
N TYR A 143 14.86 17.17 11.74
CA TYR A 143 14.96 15.76 11.36
C TYR A 143 13.77 14.95 11.88
N TYR A 144 13.21 14.14 10.98
CA TYR A 144 12.08 13.26 11.28
C TYR A 144 12.36 11.89 10.70
N ASP A 145 12.09 10.87 11.50
CA ASP A 145 11.94 9.49 11.03
C ASP A 145 10.47 9.21 10.70
N TRP A 146 10.22 8.05 10.11
CA TRP A 146 8.87 7.57 9.91
C TRP A 146 8.79 6.04 9.91
N PHE A 147 7.59 5.51 10.15
CA PHE A 147 7.29 4.09 9.98
C PHE A 147 5.83 3.88 9.53
N PRO A 148 5.50 2.81 8.80
CA PRO A 148 4.15 2.54 8.34
C PRO A 148 3.26 2.02 9.47
N VAL A 149 1.98 2.28 9.32
CA VAL A 149 0.94 1.90 10.27
C VAL A 149 -0.18 1.20 9.50
N VAL A 150 -0.60 0.04 9.98
CA VAL A 150 -1.80 -0.64 9.52
C VAL A 150 -2.73 -0.85 10.70
N PHE A 151 -3.91 -0.29 10.59
CA PHE A 151 -4.94 -0.31 11.61
C PHE A 151 -6.19 -0.98 11.08
N ASP A 152 -6.65 -2.02 11.75
CA ASP A 152 -7.94 -2.65 11.49
C ASP A 152 -9.05 -1.76 12.06
N ALA A 153 -9.77 -1.06 11.18
CA ALA A 153 -10.87 -0.20 11.59
C ALA A 153 -12.13 -0.99 11.95
N THR A 154 -12.25 -2.23 11.50
CA THR A 154 -13.36 -3.12 11.87
C THR A 154 -13.20 -3.59 13.31
N GLU A 155 -11.97 -3.97 13.72
CA GLU A 155 -11.67 -4.42 15.08
C GLU A 155 -11.17 -3.31 16.02
N ASN A 156 -10.97 -2.08 15.51
CA ASN A 156 -10.36 -0.97 16.24
C ASN A 156 -8.98 -1.35 16.83
N LYS A 157 -8.13 -2.00 16.02
CA LYS A 157 -6.88 -2.61 16.46
C LYS A 157 -5.70 -2.29 15.54
N LEU A 158 -4.57 -1.90 16.13
CA LEU A 158 -3.30 -1.80 15.42
C LEU A 158 -2.78 -3.20 15.10
N ILE A 159 -2.54 -3.49 13.82
CA ILE A 159 -2.00 -4.78 13.38
C ILE A 159 -0.58 -4.69 12.84
N TYR A 160 -0.14 -3.48 12.47
CA TYR A 160 1.24 -3.18 12.10
C TYR A 160 1.58 -1.76 12.53
N GLY A 161 2.78 -1.59 13.09
CA GLY A 161 3.31 -0.32 13.52
C GLY A 161 4.23 -0.56 14.71
N ASN A 162 5.52 -0.34 14.53
CA ASN A 162 6.49 -0.45 15.61
C ASN A 162 7.65 0.52 15.36
N GLU A 163 8.15 1.08 16.45
CA GLU A 163 9.33 1.96 16.46
C GLU A 163 10.65 1.16 16.35
N THR A 164 10.61 -0.19 16.36
CA THR A 164 11.81 -1.06 16.32
C THR A 164 12.72 -0.91 15.09
N HIS A 165 12.42 0.01 14.17
CA HIS A 165 13.35 0.45 13.12
C HIS A 165 14.23 1.62 13.60
N LEU A 166 14.85 1.50 14.77
CA LEU A 166 15.92 2.40 15.18
C LEU A 166 17.18 1.58 15.47
N PRO A 167 18.36 2.03 14.99
CA PRO A 167 19.64 1.40 15.29
C PRO A 167 19.96 1.38 16.79
#